data_AF-A0A956NF80-F1
#
_entry.id   AF-A0A956NF80-F1
#
_cell.length_a   1.000
_cell.length_b   1.000
_cell.length_c   1.000
_cell.angle_alpha   90.00
_cell.angle_beta   90.00
_cell.angle_gamma   90.00
#
_symmetry.space_group_name_H-M   'P 1'
#
loop_
_entity.id
_entity.type
_entity.pdbx_description
1 polymer ?
#
loop_
_entity_poly.entity_id
_entity_poly.type
_entity_poly.pdbx_seq_one_letter_code
_entity_poly.pdbx_strand_id
1 'polypeptide(L)' 'MLPNTLTELLKLPKVERLELAMALWESLDDSEREAEFSLTSEQEAELDRRMADHVSDSTSSIPWEQVRRKLAGGA' A
#
# COMPACT_ATOMS: atom_id res chain seq x y z
N MET A 1 4.72 -19.05 10.65
CA MET A 1 4.95 -19.76 9.38
C MET A 1 4.09 -19.10 8.33
N LEU A 2 4.66 -18.75 7.18
CA LEU A 2 3.85 -18.31 6.04
C LEU A 2 3.07 -19.52 5.50
N PRO A 3 1.84 -19.35 4.99
CA PRO A 3 1.12 -20.42 4.33
C PRO A 3 1.97 -21.03 3.22
N ASN A 4 1.89 -22.35 3.01
CA ASN A 4 2.65 -23.03 1.95
C ASN A 4 2.42 -22.36 0.58
N THR A 5 1.18 -21.92 0.33
CA THR A 5 0.79 -21.16 -0.86
C THR A 5 1.59 -19.88 -1.06
N LEU A 6 1.80 -19.08 0.00
CA LEU A 6 2.55 -17.82 -0.11
C LEU A 6 4.04 -18.09 -0.41
N THR A 7 4.61 -19.14 0.18
CA THR A 7 5.99 -19.55 -0.12
C THR A 7 6.17 -19.90 -1.60
N GLU A 8 5.21 -20.61 -2.21
CA GLU A 8 5.26 -20.92 -3.65
C GLU A 8 5.04 -19.67 -4.52
N LEU A 9 4.09 -18.80 -4.16
CA LEU A 9 3.85 -17.54 -4.89
C LEU A 9 5.11 -16.65 -4.92
N LEU A 10 5.89 -16.62 -3.84
CA LEU A 10 7.12 -15.83 -3.77
C LEU A 10 8.26 -16.34 -4.68
N LYS A 11 8.17 -17.58 -5.18
CA LYS A 11 9.13 -18.14 -6.15
C LYS A 11 8.86 -17.68 -7.59
N LEU A 12 7.67 -17.16 -7.87
CA LEU A 12 7.31 -16.70 -9.21
C LEU A 12 8.13 -15.45 -9.62
N PRO A 13 8.34 -15.24 -10.94
CA PRO A 13 8.88 -14.00 -11.47
C PRO A 13 8.17 -12.76 -10.93
N LYS A 14 8.91 -11.66 -10.78
CA LYS A 14 8.36 -10.40 -10.21
C LYS A 14 7.10 -9.92 -10.92
N VAL A 15 7.06 -10.06 -12.26
CA VAL A 15 5.93 -9.64 -13.09
C VAL A 15 4.70 -10.50 -12.78
N GLU A 16 4.84 -11.83 -12.80
CA GLU A 16 3.74 -12.75 -12.47
C GLU A 16 3.21 -12.54 -11.04
N ARG A 17 4.09 -12.22 -10.08
CA ARG A 17 3.66 -11.88 -8.73
C ARG A 17 2.82 -10.61 -8.68
N LEU A 18 3.21 -9.58 -9.45
CA LEU A 18 2.44 -8.34 -9.53
C LEU A 18 1.07 -8.59 -10.19
N GLU A 19 1.05 -9.32 -11.29
CA GLU A 19 -0.19 -9.69 -11.99
C GLU A 19 -1.14 -10.47 -11.09
N LEU A 20 -0.64 -11.46 -10.33
CA LEU A 20 -1.45 -12.22 -9.38
C LEU A 20 -1.92 -11.35 -8.21
N ALA A 21 -1.08 -10.46 -7.68
CA ALA A 21 -1.49 -9.55 -6.62
C ALA A 21 -2.63 -8.62 -7.08
N MET A 22 -2.52 -8.09 -8.30
CA MET A 22 -3.58 -7.28 -8.92
C MET A 22 -4.83 -8.11 -9.20
N ALA A 23 -4.71 -9.32 -9.74
CA ALA A 23 -5.86 -10.19 -10.01
C ALA A 23 -6.62 -10.57 -8.73
N LEU A 24 -5.90 -10.84 -7.64
CA LEU A 24 -6.50 -11.09 -6.33
C LEU A 24 -7.19 -9.84 -5.79
N TRP A 25 -6.57 -8.66 -5.90
CA TRP A 25 -7.17 -7.39 -5.49
C TRP A 25 -8.45 -7.06 -6.27
N GLU A 26 -8.42 -7.22 -7.59
CA GLU A 26 -9.57 -6.99 -8.48
C GLU A 26 -10.70 -8.00 -8.27
N SER A 27 -10.39 -9.18 -7.73
CA SER A 27 -11.42 -10.21 -7.46
C SER A 27 -12.32 -9.89 -6.26
N LEU A 28 -11.92 -8.95 -5.41
CA LEU A 28 -12.71 -8.47 -4.27
C LEU A 28 -13.81 -7.53 -4.74
N ASP A 29 -14.98 -7.56 -4.11
CA ASP A 29 -16.00 -6.54 -4.33
C ASP A 29 -15.69 -5.23 -3.58
N ASP A 30 -16.41 -4.15 -3.89
CA ASP A 30 -16.16 -2.83 -3.28
C ASP A 30 -16.32 -2.88 -1.76
N SER A 31 -17.27 -3.67 -1.25
CA SER A 31 -17.44 -3.83 0.18
C SER A 31 -16.26 -4.56 0.81
N GLU A 32 -15.71 -5.58 0.17
CA GLU A 32 -14.53 -6.32 0.65
C GLU A 32 -13.24 -5.47 0.59
N ARG A 33 -13.13 -4.56 -0.39
CA ARG A 33 -12.00 -3.62 -0.48
C ARG A 33 -12.09 -2.49 0.54
N GLU A 34 -13.31 -2.00 0.82
CA GLU A 34 -13.55 -0.87 1.72
C GLU A 34 -13.77 -1.28 3.19
N ALA A 35 -14.16 -2.54 3.44
CA ALA A 35 -14.60 -3.03 4.76
C ALA A 35 -13.56 -2.89 5.87
N GLU A 36 -12.28 -2.70 5.54
CA GLU A 36 -11.21 -2.76 6.53
C GLU A 36 -10.62 -1.39 6.91
N PHE A 37 -10.92 -0.32 6.17
CA PHE A 37 -10.26 0.97 6.42
C PHE A 37 -11.06 2.20 5.96
N SER A 38 -12.05 2.61 6.77
CA SER A 38 -12.69 3.92 6.60
C SER A 38 -11.83 5.02 7.22
N LEU A 39 -11.52 6.05 6.44
CA LEU A 39 -10.85 7.26 6.94
C LEU A 39 -11.85 8.14 7.70
N THR A 40 -11.39 8.86 8.72
CA THR A 40 -12.16 9.99 9.25
C THR A 40 -12.08 11.17 8.28
N SER A 41 -13.04 12.08 8.34
CA SER A 41 -13.04 13.29 7.50
C SER A 41 -11.77 14.14 7.70
N GLU A 42 -11.20 14.16 8.91
CA GLU A 42 -9.93 14.83 9.18
C GLU A 42 -8.74 14.13 8.51
N GLN A 43 -8.76 12.80 8.41
CA GLN A 43 -7.72 12.03 7.74
C GLN A 43 -7.79 12.21 6.23
N GLU A 44 -8.99 12.20 5.64
CA GLU A 44 -9.20 12.52 4.22
C GLU A 44 -8.69 13.91 3.89
N ALA A 45 -9.09 14.92 4.68
CA ALA A 45 -8.64 16.30 4.49
C ALA A 45 -7.12 16.45 4.59
N GLU A 46 -6.46 15.70 5.47
CA GLU A 46 -5.00 15.71 5.59
C GLU A 46 -4.32 15.04 4.38
N LEU A 47 -4.89 13.96 3.83
CA LEU A 47 -4.36 13.34 2.61
C LEU A 47 -4.49 14.28 1.41
N ASP A 48 -5.64 14.95 1.25
CA ASP A 48 -5.85 15.94 0.19
C ASP A 48 -4.87 17.10 0.29
N ARG A 49 -4.66 17.64 1.51
CA ARG A 49 -3.68 18.70 1.76
C ARG A 49 -2.27 18.27 1.37
N ARG A 50 -1.83 17.07 1.78
CA ARG A 50 -0.50 16.55 1.44
C ARG A 50 -0.33 16.28 -0.05
N MET A 51 -1.38 15.83 -0.72
CA MET A 51 -1.36 15.63 -2.17
C MET A 51 -1.18 16.97 -2.89
N ALA A 52 -1.91 18.00 -2.49
CA ALA A 52 -1.77 19.34 -3.06
C ALA A 52 -0.36 19.93 -2.80
N ASP A 53 0.18 19.76 -1.60
CA ASP A 53 1.56 20.13 -1.27
C ASP A 53 2.57 19.40 -2.17
N HIS A 54 2.36 18.10 -2.44
CA HIS A 54 3.27 17.33 -3.29
C HIS A 54 3.20 17.70 -4.77
N VAL A 55 2.00 17.99 -5.27
CA VAL A 55 1.81 18.47 -6.66
C VAL A 55 2.48 19.82 -6.87
N SER A 56 2.44 20.71 -5.88
CA SER A 56 3.09 22.03 -5.95
C SER A 56 4.60 21.98 -5.66
N ASP A 57 5.03 21.07 -4.79
CA ASP A 57 6.43 20.83 -4.44
C ASP A 57 6.70 19.32 -4.32
N SER A 58 7.37 18.77 -5.33
CA SER A 58 7.74 17.34 -5.36
C SER A 58 8.66 16.92 -4.20
N THR A 59 9.28 17.86 -3.49
CA THR A 59 10.19 17.58 -2.36
C THR A 59 9.50 17.50 -1.01
N SER A 60 8.21 17.87 -0.93
CA SER A 60 7.40 17.80 0.29
C SER A 60 7.14 16.38 0.81
N SER A 61 7.32 15.37 -0.05
CA SER A 61 7.15 13.96 0.29
C SER A 61 8.42 13.33 0.87
N ILE A 62 8.24 12.38 1.79
CA ILE A 62 9.33 11.58 2.34
C ILE A 62 9.58 10.38 1.42
N PRO A 63 10.83 10.11 0.98
CA PRO A 63 11.13 8.94 0.17
C PRO A 63 10.74 7.63 0.87
N TRP A 64 10.15 6.71 0.13
CA TRP A 64 9.65 5.44 0.66
C TRP A 64 10.71 4.63 1.43
N GLU A 65 11.96 4.62 0.97
CA GLU A 65 13.06 3.96 1.68
C GLU A 65 13.33 4.55 3.08
N GLN A 66 13.07 5.85 3.28
CA GLN A 66 13.16 6.45 4.61
C GLN A 66 11.98 6.03 5.49
N VAL A 67 10.76 5.99 4.93
CA VAL A 67 9.56 5.54 5.64
C VAL A 67 9.73 4.08 6.09
N ARG A 68 10.15 3.19 5.18
CA ARG A 68 10.41 1.79 5.49
C ARG A 68 11.45 1.60 6.58
N ARG A 69 12.55 2.37 6.57
CA ARG A 69 13.56 2.30 7.65
C ARG A 69 12.98 2.70 9.01
N LYS A 70 12.13 3.74 9.05
CA LYS A 70 11.45 4.15 10.30
C LYS A 70 10.51 3.06 10.80
N LEU A 71 9.75 2.42 9.91
CA LEU A 71 8.78 1.38 10.27
C LEU A 71 9.43 0.04 10.62
N ALA A 72 10.49 -0.35 9.91
CA ALA A 72 11.23 -1.59 10.16
C ALA A 72 12.12 -1.52 11.41
N GLY A 73 12.49 -0.31 11.84
CA GLY A 73 13.18 -0.06 13.11
C GLY A 73 12.25 0.00 14.33
N GLY A 74 11.01 -0.47 14.21
CA GLY A 74 10.04 -0.53 15.30
C GLY A 74 10.32 -1.66 16.30
N ALA A 75 11.44 -1.56 17.04
CA ALA A 75 11.68 -2.05 18.40
C ALA A 75 12.91 -1.32 18.96
#